data_AF-A0A9W7ANX5-F1
#
_entry.id   AF-A0A9W7ANX5-F1
#
_cell.length_a   1.000
_cell.length_b   1.000
_cell.length_c   1.000
_cell.angle_alpha   90.00
_cell.angle_beta   90.00
_cell.angle_gamma   90.00
#
_symmetry.space_group_name_H-M   'P 1'
#
loop_
_entity.id
_entity.type
_entity.pdbx_description
1 polymer ?
#
loop_
_entity_poly.entity_id
_entity_poly.type
_entity_poly.pdbx_seq_one_letter_code
_entity_poly.pdbx_strand_id
1 'polypeptide(L)'
;MRLVYFSTVLFAMNSAQRSFLRSRTQTRLFAAPRKKLPERRVTISCLACGTKLYRYAKGNGAGSRLVKVYKERIVNDFTDEDKPCTCPNLDCAAEFAREDVIHGRPAFKIIQGKVIMK
;
A
#
# COMPACT_ATOMS: atom_id res chain seq x y z
N MET A 1 -73.55 -4.18 25.74
CA MET A 1 -73.73 -3.04 24.82
C MET A 1 -72.36 -2.48 24.46
N ARG A 2 -72.22 -2.06 23.21
CA ARG A 2 -71.04 -1.45 22.58
C ARG A 2 -70.41 -0.33 23.42
N LEU A 3 -69.09 -0.13 23.25
CA LEU A 3 -68.45 1.10 22.71
C LEU A 3 -66.94 1.04 23.05
N VAL A 4 -66.06 0.68 22.10
CA VAL A 4 -65.05 1.54 21.42
C VAL A 4 -64.48 2.69 22.25
N TYR A 5 -63.14 2.77 22.32
CA TYR A 5 -62.25 3.95 22.11
C TYR A 5 -60.83 3.52 22.57
N PHE A 6 -59.85 3.25 21.69
CA PHE A 6 -59.00 4.17 20.92
C PHE A 6 -58.27 5.21 21.77
N SER A 7 -56.97 5.44 21.45
CA SER A 7 -56.09 6.53 21.95
C SER A 7 -55.40 6.21 23.29
N THR A 8 -54.10 6.37 23.53
CA THR A 8 -52.99 6.96 22.77
C THR A 8 -51.68 6.61 23.51
N VAL A 9 -50.73 6.05 22.76
CA VAL A 9 -49.32 6.48 22.65
C VAL A 9 -48.78 7.43 23.75
N LEU A 10 -47.74 7.04 24.49
CA LEU A 10 -46.44 7.75 24.54
C LEU A 10 -45.41 6.99 25.41
N PHE A 11 -44.66 6.07 24.79
CA PHE A 11 -43.37 5.64 25.33
C PHE A 11 -42.36 6.77 25.06
N ALA A 12 -42.00 7.54 26.09
CA ALA A 12 -40.98 8.57 25.99
C ALA A 12 -39.59 7.92 25.93
N MET A 13 -39.17 7.55 24.72
CA MET A 13 -37.78 7.16 24.44
C MET A 13 -36.91 8.42 24.48
N ASN A 14 -36.34 8.70 25.63
CA ASN A 14 -35.33 9.75 25.79
C ASN A 14 -33.97 9.21 25.32
N SER A 15 -33.81 9.03 24.01
CA SER A 15 -32.50 8.77 23.43
C SER A 15 -31.78 10.11 23.26
N ALA A 16 -31.02 10.50 24.29
CA ALA A 16 -30.03 11.54 24.16
C ALA A 16 -29.03 11.14 23.06
N GLN A 17 -29.26 11.66 21.85
CA GLN A 17 -28.34 11.53 20.74
C GLN A 17 -27.07 12.30 21.10
N ARG A 18 -26.09 11.61 21.68
CA ARG A 18 -24.71 12.08 21.70
C ARG A 18 -24.27 12.18 20.25
N SER A 19 -24.33 13.39 19.69
CA SER A 19 -23.72 13.71 18.42
C SER A 19 -22.22 13.46 18.54
N PHE A 20 -21.77 12.31 18.05
CA PHE A 20 -20.37 12.02 17.85
C PHE A 20 -19.85 13.08 16.88
N LEU A 21 -19.21 14.13 17.42
CA LEU A 21 -18.46 15.08 16.62
C LEU A 21 -17.30 14.31 15.99
N ARG A 22 -17.54 13.83 14.77
CA ARG A 22 -16.60 13.12 13.92
C ARG A 22 -15.38 14.01 13.72
N SER A 23 -14.29 13.67 14.39
CA SER A 23 -13.03 14.42 14.27
C SER A 23 -12.58 14.44 12.81
N ARG A 24 -12.18 15.63 12.36
CA ARG A 24 -12.05 16.02 10.94
C ARG A 24 -10.74 15.58 10.29
N THR A 25 -10.05 14.58 10.81
CA THR A 25 -8.80 14.06 10.22
C THR A 25 -9.03 12.66 9.66
N GLN A 26 -9.69 12.60 8.49
CA GLN A 26 -9.75 11.38 7.70
C GLN A 26 -8.32 10.96 7.34
N THR A 27 -7.87 9.80 7.82
CA THR A 27 -6.63 9.17 7.38
C THR A 27 -6.70 9.00 5.86
N ARG A 28 -5.96 9.82 5.09
CA ARG A 28 -5.89 9.67 3.64
C ARG A 28 -5.17 8.37 3.34
N LEU A 29 -5.92 7.30 3.06
CA LEU A 29 -5.34 6.07 2.55
C LEU A 29 -4.63 6.40 1.24
N PHE A 30 -3.34 6.05 1.14
CA PHE A 30 -2.57 6.30 -0.08
C PHE A 30 -3.27 5.67 -1.29
N ALA A 31 -3.31 6.41 -2.40
CA ALA A 31 -4.02 6.02 -3.59
C ALA A 31 -3.34 4.83 -4.31
N ALA A 32 -4.17 3.95 -4.87
CA ALA A 32 -3.72 2.88 -5.76
C ALA A 32 -2.99 3.45 -7.00
N PRO A 33 -2.06 2.68 -7.59
CA PRO A 33 -1.36 3.11 -8.80
C PRO A 33 -2.33 3.30 -9.99
N ARG A 34 -2.18 4.42 -10.71
CA ARG A 34 -2.92 4.71 -11.96
C ARG A 34 -2.60 3.69 -13.05
N LYS A 35 -3.55 3.50 -13.98
CA LYS A 35 -3.44 2.59 -15.14
C LYS A 35 -2.29 2.97 -16.10
N LYS A 36 -2.13 4.26 -16.43
CA LYS A 36 -1.02 4.73 -17.28
C LYS A 36 0.30 4.66 -16.51
N LEU A 37 1.31 4.03 -17.10
CA LEU A 37 2.66 3.99 -16.53
C LEU A 37 3.32 5.38 -16.60
N PRO A 38 4.07 5.78 -15.56
CA PRO A 38 4.87 6.99 -15.62
C PRO A 38 6.08 6.81 -16.56
N GLU A 39 6.50 7.89 -17.22
CA GLU A 39 7.65 7.88 -18.15
C GLU A 39 8.98 7.77 -17.39
N ARG A 40 9.07 8.37 -16.20
CA ARG A 40 10.27 8.33 -15.37
C ARG A 40 10.50 6.96 -14.77
N ARG A 41 11.76 6.51 -14.81
CA ARG A 41 12.20 5.21 -14.28
C ARG A 41 13.33 5.42 -13.29
N VAL A 42 13.32 4.64 -12.22
CA VAL A 42 14.37 4.59 -11.21
C VAL A 42 15.02 3.22 -11.23
N THR A 43 16.29 3.18 -10.90
CA THR A 43 17.04 1.94 -10.68
C THR A 43 17.02 1.64 -9.20
N ILE A 44 16.58 0.44 -8.83
CA ILE A 44 16.60 -0.05 -7.46
C ILE A 44 17.81 -0.98 -7.35
N SER A 45 18.71 -0.70 -6.41
CA SER A 45 19.89 -1.50 -6.14
C SER A 45 19.96 -1.91 -4.67
N CYS A 46 20.58 -3.05 -4.38
CA CYS A 46 20.86 -3.47 -3.00
C CYS A 46 21.79 -2.46 -2.31
N LEU A 47 21.52 -2.12 -1.05
CA LEU A 47 22.40 -1.24 -0.27
C LEU A 47 23.71 -1.93 0.10
N ALA A 48 23.69 -3.24 0.37
CA ALA A 48 24.85 -3.96 0.86
C ALA A 48 25.91 -4.19 -0.23
N CYS A 49 25.50 -4.68 -1.40
CA CYS A 49 26.42 -5.02 -2.50
C CYS A 49 26.33 -4.08 -3.72
N GLY A 50 25.35 -3.19 -3.78
CA GLY A 50 25.15 -2.29 -4.93
C GLY A 50 24.58 -2.95 -6.19
N THR A 51 24.33 -4.27 -6.18
CA THR A 51 23.75 -5.01 -7.31
C THR A 51 22.39 -4.44 -7.70
N LYS A 52 22.14 -4.31 -9.00
CA LYS A 52 20.85 -3.86 -9.53
C LYS A 52 19.81 -4.96 -9.32
N LEU A 53 18.66 -4.59 -8.73
CA LEU A 53 17.56 -5.51 -8.45
C LEU A 53 16.43 -5.30 -9.47
N TYR A 54 15.98 -4.05 -9.64
CA TYR A 54 14.88 -3.74 -10.57
C TYR A 54 15.08 -2.42 -11.29
N ARG A 55 14.53 -2.32 -12.50
CA ARG A 55 14.19 -1.04 -13.13
C ARG A 55 12.70 -0.79 -12.89
N TYR A 56 12.35 0.30 -12.22
CA TYR A 56 10.96 0.55 -11.77
C TYR A 56 10.39 1.86 -12.31
N ALA A 57 9.17 1.83 -12.84
CA ALA A 57 8.49 3.02 -13.34
C ALA A 57 7.87 3.82 -12.20
N LYS A 58 8.39 5.03 -11.95
CA LYS A 58 8.04 5.85 -10.78
C LYS A 58 7.82 7.31 -11.15
N GLY A 59 6.59 7.80 -10.96
CA GLY A 59 6.20 9.16 -11.34
C GLY A 59 7.03 10.25 -10.65
N ASN A 60 7.26 10.12 -9.34
CA ASN A 60 7.99 11.12 -8.55
C ASN A 60 9.52 10.92 -8.58
N GLY A 61 10.03 10.02 -9.44
CA GLY A 61 11.46 9.74 -9.55
C GLY A 61 12.11 9.24 -8.25
N ALA A 62 13.41 9.48 -8.12
CA ALA A 62 14.22 9.04 -6.99
C ALA A 62 14.07 9.93 -5.73
N GLY A 63 13.27 11.00 -5.75
CA GLY A 63 13.15 11.91 -4.59
C GLY A 63 12.34 11.36 -3.40
N SER A 64 11.62 10.24 -3.56
CA SER A 64 10.70 9.70 -2.54
C SER A 64 11.12 8.31 -2.08
N ARG A 65 10.99 7.98 -0.79
CA ARG A 65 11.26 6.61 -0.30
C ARG A 65 10.26 5.60 -0.87
N LEU A 66 10.75 4.41 -1.22
CA LEU A 66 9.97 3.38 -1.86
C LEU A 66 9.63 2.27 -0.85
N VAL A 67 8.36 2.24 -0.42
CA VAL A 67 7.85 1.27 0.56
C VAL A 67 7.10 0.12 -0.13
N LYS A 68 6.56 0.38 -1.33
CA LYS A 68 5.68 -0.52 -2.09
C LYS A 68 6.11 -0.57 -3.55
N VAL A 69 6.43 -1.75 -4.08
CA VAL A 69 6.76 -2.00 -5.49
C VAL A 69 5.65 -2.86 -6.08
N TYR A 70 4.86 -2.33 -7.00
CA TYR A 70 3.86 -3.15 -7.68
C TYR A 70 4.51 -3.95 -8.79
N LYS A 71 4.25 -5.26 -8.88
CA LYS A 71 4.89 -6.14 -9.88
C LYS A 71 4.67 -5.64 -11.31
N GLU A 72 3.47 -5.14 -11.59
CA GLU A 72 3.08 -4.53 -12.88
C GLU A 72 3.86 -3.27 -13.32
N ARG A 73 4.59 -2.62 -12.39
CA ARG A 73 5.38 -1.40 -12.67
C ARG A 73 6.88 -1.68 -12.74
N ILE A 74 7.27 -2.94 -12.54
CA ILE A 74 8.62 -3.41 -12.79
C ILE A 74 8.78 -3.43 -14.31
N VAL A 75 9.78 -2.69 -14.77
CA VAL A 75 10.12 -2.61 -16.19
C VAL A 75 11.06 -3.76 -16.54
N ASN A 76 12.12 -3.91 -15.75
CA ASN A 76 13.09 -4.99 -15.89
C ASN A 76 13.31 -5.61 -14.51
N ASP A 77 13.30 -6.94 -14.48
CA ASP A 77 13.65 -7.75 -13.32
C ASP A 77 15.06 -8.30 -13.50
N PHE A 78 15.90 -8.17 -12.48
CA PHE A 78 17.26 -8.71 -12.44
C PHE A 78 17.44 -9.69 -11.26
N THR A 79 16.34 -10.08 -10.60
CA THR A 79 16.33 -11.08 -9.53
C THR A 79 16.15 -12.48 -10.10
N ASP A 80 16.52 -13.50 -9.32
CA ASP A 80 16.34 -14.89 -9.71
C ASP A 80 14.87 -15.30 -9.55
N GLU A 81 14.33 -16.05 -10.52
CA GLU A 81 12.91 -16.45 -10.53
C GLU A 81 12.52 -17.28 -9.30
N ASP A 82 13.45 -18.10 -8.78
CA ASP A 82 13.23 -18.92 -7.59
C ASP A 82 13.15 -18.09 -6.29
N LYS A 83 13.81 -16.92 -6.25
CA LYS A 83 13.98 -16.11 -5.04
C LYS A 83 13.83 -14.61 -5.31
N PRO A 84 12.62 -14.14 -5.71
CA PRO A 84 12.39 -12.77 -6.15
C PRO A 84 12.58 -11.72 -5.04
N CYS A 85 12.54 -12.11 -3.76
CA CYS A 85 12.71 -11.21 -2.61
C CYS A 85 14.14 -11.14 -2.05
N THR A 86 15.07 -11.88 -2.66
CA THR A 86 16.45 -12.04 -2.20
C THR A 86 17.41 -11.46 -3.22
N CYS A 87 18.49 -10.84 -2.74
CA CYS A 87 19.52 -10.32 -3.64
C CYS A 87 20.19 -11.48 -4.42
N PRO A 88 20.32 -11.38 -5.76
CA PRO A 88 20.88 -12.45 -6.60
C PRO A 88 22.41 -12.59 -6.46
N ASN A 89 23.06 -11.61 -5.81
CA ASN A 89 24.48 -11.70 -5.52
C ASN A 89 24.75 -12.75 -4.43
N LEU A 90 25.54 -13.78 -4.78
CA LEU A 90 25.91 -14.91 -3.92
C LEU A 90 26.56 -14.48 -2.60
N ASP A 91 27.36 -13.41 -2.60
CA ASP A 91 28.06 -12.92 -1.41
C ASP A 91 27.15 -12.13 -0.46
N CYS A 92 25.96 -11.73 -0.91
CA CYS A 92 25.02 -10.94 -0.14
C CYS A 92 23.83 -11.77 0.33
N ALA A 93 23.15 -12.44 -0.60
CA ALA A 93 21.94 -13.25 -0.38
C ALA A 93 20.91 -12.63 0.59
N ALA A 94 20.88 -11.29 0.69
CA ALA A 94 20.09 -10.61 1.69
C ALA A 94 18.65 -10.46 1.22
N GLU A 95 17.71 -10.75 2.12
CA GLU A 95 16.30 -10.42 1.92
C GLU A 95 16.13 -8.89 1.91
N PHE A 96 15.65 -8.35 0.79
CA PHE A 96 15.41 -6.92 0.62
C PHE A 96 13.92 -6.58 0.58
N ALA A 97 13.06 -7.56 0.31
CA ALA A 97 11.63 -7.39 0.20
C ALA A 97 10.85 -8.58 0.78
N ARG A 98 9.53 -8.40 0.88
CA ARG A 98 8.56 -9.47 1.15
C ARG A 98 7.43 -9.38 0.14
N GLU A 99 6.87 -10.52 -0.24
CA GLU A 99 5.67 -10.53 -1.07
C GLU A 99 4.46 -10.08 -0.25
N ASP A 100 3.62 -9.22 -0.82
CA ASP A 100 2.41 -8.73 -0.18
C ASP A 100 1.37 -8.32 -1.25
N VAL A 101 0.11 -8.24 -0.86
CA VAL A 101 -0.97 -7.75 -1.72
C VAL A 101 -1.38 -6.36 -1.24
N ILE A 102 -1.09 -5.33 -2.04
CA ILE A 102 -1.33 -3.95 -1.66
C ILE A 102 -2.38 -3.34 -2.58
N HIS A 103 -3.48 -2.85 -2.00
CA HIS A 103 -4.65 -2.35 -2.73
C HIS A 103 -5.19 -3.37 -3.74
N GLY A 104 -5.20 -4.66 -3.37
CA GLY A 104 -5.69 -5.75 -4.21
C GLY A 104 -4.79 -6.13 -5.38
N ARG A 105 -3.52 -5.69 -5.37
CA ARG A 105 -2.55 -5.94 -6.45
C ARG A 105 -1.29 -6.59 -5.88
N PRO A 106 -0.65 -7.51 -6.63
CA PRO A 106 0.59 -8.14 -6.18
C PRO A 106 1.71 -7.10 -6.13
N ALA A 107 2.41 -7.07 -5.01
CA ALA A 107 3.47 -6.12 -4.75
C ALA A 107 4.59 -6.75 -3.92
N PHE A 108 5.78 -6.15 -4.00
CA PHE A 108 6.87 -6.38 -3.08
C PHE A 108 6.93 -5.23 -2.08
N LYS A 109 6.84 -5.56 -0.79
CA LYS A 109 7.02 -4.63 0.31
C LYS A 109 8.50 -4.60 0.68
N ILE A 110 9.14 -3.48 0.38
CA ILE A 110 10.58 -3.31 0.60
C ILE A 110 10.86 -3.15 2.09
N ILE A 111 11.88 -3.86 2.56
CA ILE A 111 12.41 -3.70 3.92
C ILE A 111 13.20 -2.39 3.96
N GLN A 112 12.85 -1.51 4.90
CA GLN A 112 13.49 -0.20 5.02
C GLN A 112 15.01 -0.35 5.20
N GLY A 113 15.78 0.48 4.51
CA GLY A 113 17.24 0.48 4.62
C GLY A 113 17.96 -0.67 3.92
N LYS A 114 17.28 -1.50 3.11
CA LYS A 114 17.94 -2.58 2.34
C LYS A 114 18.26 -2.21 0.88
N VAL A 115 17.63 -1.16 0.35
CA VAL A 115 17.78 -0.76 -1.06
C VAL A 115 18.09 0.73 -1.21
N ILE A 116 18.78 1.06 -2.29
CA ILE A 116 19.05 2.42 -2.75
C ILE A 116 18.31 2.62 -4.07
N MET A 117 17.81 3.83 -4.29
CA MET A 117 17.25 4.26 -5.57
C MET A 117 18.20 5.25 -6.23
N LYS A 118 18.46 5.05 -7.52
CA LYS A 118 19.23 5.96 -8.37
C LYS A 118 18.43 6.29 -9.63
#